data_AF-A0A936L0Y3-F1
#
_entry.id   AF-A0A936L0Y3-F1
#
_cell.length_a   1.000
_cell.length_b   1.000
_cell.length_c   1.000
_cell.angle_alpha   90.00
_cell.angle_beta   90.00
_cell.angle_gamma   90.00
#
_symmetry.space_group_name_H-M   'P 1'
#
loop_
_entity.id
_entity.type
_entity.pdbx_description
1 polymer ?
#
loop_
_entity_poly.entity_id
_entity_poly.type
_entity_poly.pdbx_seq_one_letter_code
_entity_poly.pdbx_strand_id
1 'polypeptide(L)'
;MTSKGVCNNSAAILSDAQCALSQEVEATLMPLLEKLRQTGSDPMQTARLINILEINLQHLVKAYGSSTNLAAAYSRLSPVETLVASMVRQGLPTKDIATALSISSGTVSIHRKHIRKKLGLGYKGINLQSYLMSLT
;
A
#
# COMPACT_ATOMS: atom_id res chain seq x y z
N MET A 1 18.69 -0.37 -46.36
CA MET A 1 17.34 -0.93 -46.16
C MET A 1 17.54 -2.20 -45.35
N THR A 2 17.09 -2.45 -44.13
CA THR A 2 16.21 -1.90 -43.07
C THR A 2 16.94 -2.30 -41.76
N SER A 3 16.85 -1.66 -40.59
CA SER A 3 15.69 -1.38 -39.76
C SER A 3 16.19 -0.47 -38.62
N LYS A 4 15.56 0.70 -38.44
CA LYS A 4 15.85 1.63 -37.34
C LYS A 4 15.23 1.08 -36.04
N GLY A 5 15.96 1.32 -34.95
CA GLY A 5 15.72 0.76 -33.64
C GLY A 5 14.32 1.02 -33.09
N VAL A 6 13.74 -0.06 -32.58
CA VAL A 6 12.68 0.00 -31.57
C VAL A 6 13.40 0.13 -30.22
N CYS A 7 13.82 1.35 -29.89
CA CYS A 7 14.31 1.66 -28.54
C CYS A 7 13.13 2.14 -27.68
N ASN A 8 12.73 1.28 -26.73
CA ASN A 8 12.21 1.60 -25.39
C ASN A 8 11.30 2.83 -25.23
N ASN A 9 10.01 2.70 -25.57
CA ASN A 9 8.99 3.68 -25.17
C ASN A 9 8.49 3.48 -23.72
N SER A 10 8.74 2.33 -23.10
CA SER A 10 8.22 1.95 -21.78
C SER A 10 8.93 2.63 -20.60
N ALA A 11 10.24 2.89 -20.71
CA ALA A 11 11.02 3.51 -19.63
C ALA A 11 10.73 5.02 -19.46
N ALA A 12 10.49 5.73 -20.56
CA ALA A 12 10.14 7.16 -20.53
C ALA A 12 8.77 7.41 -19.90
N ILE A 13 7.76 6.60 -20.28
CA ILE A 13 6.40 6.70 -19.73
C ILE A 13 6.37 6.44 -18.21
N LEU A 14 7.20 5.50 -17.73
CA LEU A 14 7.32 5.22 -16.29
C LEU A 14 7.93 6.41 -15.51
N SER A 15 8.91 7.10 -16.11
CA SER A 15 9.52 8.30 -15.52
C SER A 15 8.54 9.48 -15.46
N ASP A 16 7.74 9.67 -16.51
CA ASP A 16 6.76 10.76 -16.58
C ASP A 16 5.60 10.53 -15.58
N ALA A 17 5.12 9.29 -15.48
CA ALA A 17 4.10 8.91 -14.49
C ALA A 17 4.60 9.08 -13.04
N GLN A 18 5.87 8.75 -12.77
CA GLN A 18 6.50 8.99 -11.47
C GLN A 18 6.60 10.49 -11.14
N CYS A 19 6.99 11.32 -12.12
CA CYS A 19 7.06 12.78 -11.96
C CYS A 19 5.69 13.39 -11.66
N ALA A 20 4.67 13.03 -12.44
CA ALA A 20 3.29 13.50 -12.24
C ALA A 20 2.72 13.09 -10.88
N LEU A 21 2.98 11.85 -10.44
CA LEU A 21 2.61 11.39 -9.10
C LEU A 21 3.28 12.22 -8.01
N SER A 22 4.59 12.50 -8.14
CA SER A 22 5.33 13.29 -7.14
C SER A 22 4.75 14.71 -7.01
N GLN A 23 4.47 15.36 -8.13
CA GLN A 23 3.89 16.71 -8.15
C GLN A 23 2.50 16.74 -7.49
N GLU A 24 1.64 15.77 -7.80
CA GLU A 24 0.30 15.69 -7.22
C GLU A 24 0.35 15.44 -5.70
N VAL A 25 1.27 14.59 -5.24
CA VAL A 25 1.49 14.33 -3.81
C VAL A 25 1.97 15.58 -3.07
N GLU A 26 2.95 16.30 -3.63
CA GLU A 26 3.46 17.54 -3.03
C GLU A 26 2.40 18.64 -3.01
N ALA A 27 1.62 18.79 -4.08
CA ALA A 27 0.60 19.82 -4.20
C ALA A 27 -0.63 19.57 -3.32
N THR A 28 -0.98 18.30 -3.05
CA THR A 28 -2.23 17.96 -2.36
C THR A 28 -2.05 17.33 -0.99
N LEU A 29 -1.20 16.30 -0.86
CA LEU A 29 -1.09 15.52 0.37
C LEU A 29 -0.22 16.20 1.42
N MET A 30 0.92 16.78 1.02
CA MET A 30 1.82 17.46 1.96
C MET A 30 1.14 18.62 2.70
N PRO A 31 0.44 19.57 2.05
CA PRO A 31 -0.25 20.64 2.76
C PRO A 31 -1.39 20.11 3.63
N LEU A 32 -2.09 19.04 3.24
CA LEU A 32 -3.12 18.41 4.09
C LEU A 32 -2.53 17.79 5.36
N LEU A 33 -1.38 17.11 5.25
CA LEU A 33 -0.67 16.54 6.40
C LEU A 33 -0.11 17.61 7.33
N GLU A 34 0.35 18.73 6.77
CA GLU A 34 0.75 19.89 7.58
C GLU A 34 -0.45 20.51 8.29
N LYS A 35 -1.58 20.66 7.58
CA LYS A 35 -2.82 21.17 8.19
C LYS A 35 -3.31 20.26 9.30
N LEU A 36 -3.26 18.94 9.11
CA LEU A 36 -3.59 17.94 10.13
C LEU A 36 -2.69 18.08 11.37
N ARG A 37 -1.38 18.27 11.19
CA ARG A 37 -0.43 18.48 12.31
C ARG A 37 -0.71 19.76 13.10
N GLN A 38 -1.22 20.79 12.43
CA GLN A 38 -1.61 22.06 13.03
C GLN A 38 -3.04 22.08 13.56
N THR A 39 -3.84 21.06 13.23
CA THR A 39 -5.21 20.95 13.72
C THR A 39 -5.09 20.62 15.20
N GLY A 40 -5.53 21.54 16.06
CA GLY A 40 -5.56 21.32 17.50
C GLY A 40 -6.54 20.20 17.88
N SER A 41 -7.04 20.19 19.11
CA SER A 41 -8.00 19.18 19.56
C SER A 41 -9.42 19.33 18.99
N ASP A 42 -9.60 19.91 17.79
CA ASP A 42 -10.89 19.94 17.10
C ASP A 42 -11.13 18.60 16.38
N PRO A 43 -12.03 17.74 16.90
CA PRO A 43 -12.24 16.41 16.34
C PRO A 43 -12.99 16.46 15.00
N MET A 44 -13.85 17.47 14.78
CA MET A 44 -14.62 17.61 13.54
C MET A 44 -13.73 18.06 12.40
N GLN A 45 -12.87 19.05 12.64
CA GLN A 45 -11.90 19.50 11.64
C GLN A 45 -10.91 18.37 11.29
N THR A 46 -10.44 17.63 12.30
CA THR A 46 -9.57 16.46 12.10
C THR A 46 -10.25 15.39 11.24
N ALA A 47 -11.48 15.00 11.58
CA ALA A 47 -12.23 14.01 10.81
C ALA A 47 -12.47 14.45 9.35
N ARG A 48 -12.75 15.74 9.14
CA ARG A 48 -12.93 16.31 7.79
C ARG A 48 -11.64 16.24 6.97
N LEU A 49 -10.50 16.61 7.55
CA LEU A 49 -9.21 16.56 6.87
C LEU A 49 -8.78 15.12 6.56
N ILE A 50 -9.05 14.16 7.45
CA ILE A 50 -8.81 12.73 7.20
C ILE A 50 -9.66 12.25 6.00
N ASN A 51 -10.93 12.64 5.92
CA ASN A 51 -11.79 12.27 4.79
C ASN A 51 -11.24 12.82 3.46
N ILE A 52 -10.81 14.09 3.43
CA ILE A 52 -10.20 14.69 2.24
C ILE A 52 -8.91 13.93 1.85
N LEU A 53 -8.08 13.59 2.83
CA LEU A 53 -6.86 12.81 2.61
C LEU A 53 -7.19 11.43 2.01
N GLU A 54 -8.21 10.76 2.51
CA GLU A 54 -8.68 9.47 2.00
C GLU A 54 -9.12 9.57 0.53
N ILE A 55 -9.93 10.58 0.19
CA ILE A 55 -10.39 10.82 -1.19
C ILE A 55 -9.20 11.05 -2.14
N ASN A 56 -8.23 11.88 -1.74
CA ASN A 56 -7.06 12.16 -2.56
C ASN A 56 -6.18 10.93 -2.77
N LEU A 57 -5.98 10.13 -1.71
CA LEU A 57 -5.24 8.87 -1.82
C LEU A 57 -5.94 7.87 -2.74
N GLN A 58 -7.28 7.76 -2.67
CA GLN A 58 -8.04 6.91 -3.59
C GLN A 58 -7.91 7.38 -5.04
N HIS A 59 -7.89 8.70 -5.28
CA HIS A 59 -7.68 9.26 -6.62
C HIS A 59 -6.29 8.93 -7.16
N LEU A 60 -5.24 9.12 -6.35
CA LEU A 60 -3.87 8.77 -6.71
C LEU A 60 -3.70 7.27 -7.03
N VAL A 61 -4.32 6.41 -6.22
CA VAL A 61 -4.29 4.96 -6.47
C VAL A 61 -5.00 4.60 -7.79
N LYS A 62 -6.11 5.28 -8.13
CA LYS A 62 -6.79 5.07 -9.42
C LYS A 62 -5.99 5.57 -10.61
N ALA A 63 -5.32 6.70 -10.47
CA ALA A 63 -4.58 7.34 -11.56
C ALA A 63 -3.21 6.69 -11.81
N TYR A 64 -2.54 6.21 -10.77
CA TYR A 64 -1.14 5.75 -10.83
C TYR A 64 -0.91 4.34 -10.28
N GLY A 65 -1.93 3.68 -9.73
CA GLY A 65 -1.81 2.33 -9.17
C GLY A 65 -1.61 1.27 -10.27
N SER A 66 -0.47 0.58 -10.24
CA SER A 66 -0.06 -0.33 -11.33
C SER A 66 -0.14 -1.84 -11.01
N SER A 67 -0.56 -2.25 -9.81
CA SER A 67 -0.47 -3.68 -9.43
C SER A 67 -1.81 -4.42 -9.40
N THR A 68 -2.14 -5.06 -10.52
CA THR A 68 -3.27 -6.00 -10.64
C THR A 68 -3.06 -7.25 -9.78
N ASN A 69 -1.81 -7.73 -9.66
CA ASN A 69 -1.47 -8.94 -8.92
C ASN A 69 -1.59 -8.75 -7.40
N LEU A 70 -1.13 -7.61 -6.88
CA LEU A 70 -1.29 -7.26 -5.47
C LEU A 70 -2.75 -7.02 -5.12
N ALA A 71 -3.49 -6.32 -5.98
CA ALA A 71 -4.92 -6.10 -5.80
C ALA A 71 -5.70 -7.44 -5.78
N ALA A 72 -5.36 -8.36 -6.70
CA ALA A 72 -5.94 -9.71 -6.74
C ALA A 72 -5.55 -10.56 -5.52
N ALA A 73 -4.35 -10.38 -4.97
CA ALA A 73 -3.96 -11.05 -3.72
C ALA A 73 -4.75 -10.50 -2.53
N TYR A 74 -4.92 -9.17 -2.44
CA TYR A 74 -5.64 -8.52 -1.35
C TYR A 74 -7.15 -8.77 -1.39
N SER A 75 -7.75 -8.95 -2.56
CA SER A 75 -9.17 -9.30 -2.68
C SER A 75 -9.52 -10.68 -2.09
N ARG A 76 -8.52 -11.56 -1.93
CA ARG A 76 -8.68 -12.89 -1.30
C ARG A 76 -8.59 -12.86 0.22
N LEU A 77 -8.26 -11.71 0.81
CA LEU A 77 -8.04 -11.53 2.24
C LEU A 77 -9.23 -10.80 2.87
N SER A 78 -9.48 -11.06 4.16
CA SER A 78 -10.39 -10.24 4.96
C SER A 78 -9.77 -8.87 5.26
N PRO A 79 -10.56 -7.84 5.64
CA PRO A 79 -10.03 -6.50 5.89
C PRO A 79 -8.87 -6.46 6.89
N VAL A 80 -8.97 -7.22 8.00
CA VAL A 80 -7.91 -7.31 9.01
C VAL A 80 -6.67 -8.03 8.46
N GLU A 81 -6.85 -9.09 7.66
CA GLU A 81 -5.74 -9.80 7.03
C GLU A 81 -5.06 -8.95 5.94
N THR A 82 -5.80 -8.15 5.17
CA THR A 82 -5.24 -7.21 4.20
C THR A 82 -4.37 -6.18 4.91
N LEU A 83 -4.84 -5.67 6.04
CA LEU A 83 -4.11 -4.69 6.82
C LEU A 83 -2.83 -5.29 7.42
N VAL A 84 -2.91 -6.48 8.03
CA VAL A 84 -1.73 -7.21 8.48
C VAL A 84 -0.79 -7.53 7.32
N ALA A 85 -1.29 -7.95 6.16
CA ALA A 85 -0.47 -8.22 4.97
C ALA A 85 0.24 -6.96 4.46
N SER A 86 -0.42 -5.80 4.48
CA SER A 86 0.20 -4.51 4.12
C SER A 86 1.37 -4.18 5.05
N MET A 87 1.18 -4.32 6.37
CA MET A 87 2.25 -4.08 7.35
C MET A 87 3.38 -5.11 7.24
N VAL A 88 3.06 -6.38 6.98
CA VAL A 88 4.08 -7.42 6.70
C VAL A 88 4.88 -7.08 5.46
N ARG A 89 4.23 -6.60 4.39
CA ARG A 89 4.91 -6.18 3.15
C ARG A 89 5.90 -5.05 3.42
N GLN A 90 5.53 -4.10 4.28
CA GLN A 90 6.40 -3.00 4.73
C GLN A 90 7.55 -3.46 5.65
N GLY A 91 7.61 -4.74 6.02
CA GLY A 91 8.68 -5.30 6.86
C GLY A 91 8.50 -5.12 8.36
N LEU A 92 7.30 -4.73 8.81
CA LEU A 92 7.05 -4.57 10.23
C LEU A 92 7.08 -5.93 10.97
N PRO A 93 7.77 -6.02 12.12
CA PRO A 93 7.80 -7.23 12.93
C PRO A 93 6.43 -7.46 13.60
N THR A 94 6.15 -8.71 13.98
CA THR A 94 4.87 -9.12 14.57
C THR A 94 4.50 -8.30 15.82
N LYS A 95 5.49 -7.87 16.61
CA LYS A 95 5.27 -7.05 17.81
C LYS A 95 4.76 -5.65 17.46
N ASP A 96 5.33 -5.01 16.44
CA ASP A 96 4.93 -3.67 16.04
C ASP A 96 3.54 -3.67 15.41
N ILE A 97 3.23 -4.70 14.62
CA ILE A 97 1.88 -4.91 14.07
C ILE A 97 0.86 -5.12 15.20
N ALA A 98 1.23 -5.90 16.21
CA ALA A 98 0.38 -6.16 17.37
C ALA A 98 0.07 -4.86 18.12
N THR A 99 1.08 -4.02 18.37
CA THR A 99 0.92 -2.69 18.96
C THR A 99 0.07 -1.78 18.09
N ALA A 100 0.34 -1.71 16.79
CA ALA A 100 -0.40 -0.84 15.86
C ALA A 100 -1.90 -1.18 15.78
N LEU A 101 -2.25 -2.45 15.99
CA LEU A 101 -3.64 -2.93 15.92
C LEU A 101 -4.27 -3.19 17.27
N SER A 102 -3.56 -2.93 18.37
CA SER A 102 -4.03 -3.22 19.73
C SER A 102 -4.51 -4.67 19.91
N ILE A 103 -3.80 -5.63 19.31
CA ILE A 103 -4.07 -7.08 19.41
C ILE A 103 -2.84 -7.83 19.88
N SER A 104 -2.99 -9.09 20.31
CA SER A 104 -1.84 -9.89 20.76
C SER A 104 -0.93 -10.29 19.59
N SER A 105 0.37 -10.46 19.86
CA SER A 105 1.31 -11.02 18.87
C SER A 105 0.90 -12.43 18.40
N GLY A 106 0.24 -13.21 19.27
CA GLY A 106 -0.36 -14.50 18.90
C GLY A 106 -1.45 -14.35 17.84
N THR A 107 -2.33 -13.36 18.01
CA THR A 107 -3.38 -13.01 17.04
C THR A 107 -2.78 -12.60 15.69
N VAL A 108 -1.72 -11.78 15.69
CA VAL A 108 -1.00 -11.44 14.44
C VAL A 108 -0.40 -12.68 13.77
N SER A 109 0.17 -13.61 14.54
CA SER A 109 0.70 -14.88 14.00
C SER A 109 -0.40 -15.72 13.33
N ILE A 110 -1.58 -15.78 13.95
CA ILE A 110 -2.77 -16.44 13.37
C ILE A 110 -3.18 -15.76 12.06
N HIS A 111 -3.28 -14.43 12.02
CA HIS A 111 -3.56 -13.70 10.78
C HIS A 111 -2.50 -13.99 9.70
N ARG A 112 -1.20 -13.99 10.04
CA ARG A 112 -0.12 -14.37 9.10
C ARG A 112 -0.30 -15.80 8.55
N LYS A 113 -0.71 -16.76 9.37
CA LYS A 113 -1.01 -18.13 8.94
C LYS A 113 -2.21 -18.18 7.98
N HIS A 114 -3.28 -17.43 8.28
CA HIS A 114 -4.45 -17.36 7.41
C HIS A 114 -4.14 -16.70 6.07
N ILE A 115 -3.37 -15.60 6.08
CA ILE A 115 -2.88 -14.94 4.88
C ILE A 115 -2.10 -15.96 4.02
N ARG A 116 -1.16 -16.70 4.61
CA ARG A 116 -0.42 -17.75 3.88
C ARG A 116 -1.34 -18.80 3.27
N LYS A 117 -2.34 -19.29 4.02
CA LYS A 117 -3.31 -20.27 3.50
C LYS A 117 -4.11 -19.70 2.33
N LYS A 118 -4.65 -18.49 2.50
CA LYS A 118 -5.48 -17.80 1.49
C LYS A 118 -4.71 -17.40 0.24
N LEU A 119 -3.40 -17.18 0.34
CA LEU A 119 -2.52 -16.91 -0.80
C LEU A 119 -1.88 -18.18 -1.42
N GLY A 120 -2.22 -19.38 -0.92
CA GLY A 120 -1.66 -20.64 -1.47
C GLY A 120 -0.20 -20.91 -1.07
N LEU A 121 0.26 -20.32 0.03
CA LEU A 121 1.61 -20.46 0.60
C LEU A 121 1.66 -21.45 1.78
N GLY A 122 0.56 -22.13 2.11
CA GLY A 122 0.43 -22.96 3.32
C GLY A 122 1.54 -23.99 3.50
N TYR A 123 1.96 -24.65 2.42
CA TYR A 123 2.98 -25.70 2.42
C TYR A 123 4.31 -25.26 1.79
N LYS A 124 4.40 -24.00 1.36
CA LYS A 124 5.59 -23.48 0.68
C LYS A 124 6.50 -22.82 1.70
N GLY A 125 7.79 -23.14 1.69
CA GLY A 125 8.82 -22.48 2.53
C GLY A 125 9.10 -21.01 2.16
N ILE A 126 8.23 -20.38 1.37
CA ILE A 126 8.38 -19.01 0.88
C ILE A 126 8.05 -18.03 2.02
N ASN A 127 8.90 -17.03 2.22
CA ASN A 127 8.66 -15.95 3.18
C ASN A 127 7.47 -15.09 2.73
N LEU A 128 6.54 -14.80 3.65
CA LEU A 128 5.32 -14.05 3.33
C LEU A 128 5.62 -12.61 2.86
N GLN A 129 6.57 -11.91 3.48
CA GLN A 129 6.97 -10.56 3.08
C GLN A 129 7.56 -10.58 1.67
N SER A 130 8.52 -11.48 1.40
CA SER A 130 9.15 -11.58 0.08
C SER A 130 8.14 -11.87 -1.01
N TYR A 131 7.17 -12.75 -0.75
CA TYR A 131 6.06 -13.01 -1.67
C TYR A 131 5.20 -11.77 -1.91
N LEU A 132 4.81 -11.05 -0.86
CA LEU A 132 3.99 -9.84 -0.99
C LEU A 132 4.72 -8.72 -1.74
N MET A 133 6.04 -8.63 -1.58
CA MET A 133 6.91 -7.71 -2.33
C MET A 133 7.03 -8.09 -3.80
N SER A 134 6.99 -9.39 -4.15
CA SER A 134 7.05 -9.81 -5.56
C SER A 134 5.75 -9.59 -6.34
N LEU A 135 4.66 -9.16 -5.67
CA LEU A 135 3.38 -8.89 -6.32
C LEU A 135 3.27 -7.48 -6.90
N THR A 136 4.24 -6.59 -6.62
CA THR A 136 4.28 -5.22 -7.17
C THR A 136 4.84 -5.18 -8.57
#